data_AF-A0A937HCA0-F1
#
_entry.id   AF-A0A937HCA0-F1
#
_cell.length_a   1.000
_cell.length_b   1.000
_cell.length_c   1.000
_cell.angle_alpha   90.00
_cell.angle_beta   90.00
_cell.angle_gamma   90.00
#
_symmetry.space_group_name_H-M   'P 1'
#
loop_
_entity.id
_entity.type
_entity.pdbx_description
1 polymer ?
#
loop_
_entity_poly.entity_id
_entity_poly.type
_entity_poly.pdbx_seq_one_letter_code
_entity_poly.pdbx_strand_id
1 'polypeptide(L)'
;METLKDEFKRAMHDIYRDAKEQANYTATIFLRMLDERGPMETALYLVNSPTPSDGYTALWERKRLDLTVEAVIIDNPKFHCLFDVETLKNARRRLKQYNYKFKQPDA
;
A
#
# COMPACT_ATOMS: atom_id res chain seq x y z
N MET A 1 1.92 -21.55 -12.32
CA MET A 1 2.77 -20.34 -12.44
C MET A 1 2.00 -19.21 -11.77
N GLU A 2 2.53 -18.61 -10.70
CA GLU A 2 1.91 -17.42 -10.11
C GLU A 2 2.18 -16.21 -10.99
N THR A 3 1.17 -15.37 -11.14
CA THR A 3 1.32 -14.09 -11.86
C THR A 3 1.76 -13.00 -10.89
N LEU A 4 2.32 -11.93 -11.44
CA LEU A 4 2.67 -10.74 -10.67
C LEU A 4 1.46 -10.12 -9.92
N LYS A 5 0.26 -10.30 -10.48
CA LYS A 5 -1.00 -9.87 -9.85
C LYS A 5 -1.36 -10.76 -8.64
N ASP A 6 -1.04 -12.05 -8.67
CA ASP A 6 -1.25 -12.96 -7.55
C ASP A 6 -0.27 -12.65 -6.41
N GLU A 7 0.99 -12.35 -6.74
CA GLU A 7 1.97 -11.87 -5.77
C GLU A 7 1.54 -10.54 -5.14
N PHE A 8 1.01 -9.61 -5.93
CA PHE A 8 0.49 -8.34 -5.42
C PHE A 8 -0.73 -8.56 -4.52
N LYS A 9 -1.66 -9.44 -4.90
CA LYS A 9 -2.79 -9.83 -4.06
C LYS A 9 -2.31 -10.32 -2.70
N ARG A 10 -1.33 -11.22 -2.69
CA ARG A 10 -0.75 -11.75 -1.46
C ARG A 10 -0.15 -10.64 -0.59
N ALA A 11 0.64 -9.75 -1.20
CA ALA A 11 1.23 -8.62 -0.50
C ALA A 11 0.17 -7.70 0.16
N MET A 12 -0.97 -7.48 -0.49
CA MET A 12 -2.09 -6.70 0.08
C MET A 12 -2.73 -7.39 1.30
N HIS A 13 -2.87 -8.71 1.28
CA HIS A 13 -3.34 -9.44 2.47
C HIS A 13 -2.27 -9.53 3.56
N ASP A 14 -0.99 -9.60 3.19
CA ASP A 14 0.12 -9.64 4.13
C ASP A 14 0.22 -8.35 4.94
N ILE A 15 0.11 -7.17 4.31
CA ILE A 15 0.11 -5.91 5.07
C ILE A 15 -1.09 -5.77 6.01
N TYR A 16 -2.25 -6.33 5.66
CA TYR A 16 -3.41 -6.35 6.55
C TYR A 16 -3.14 -7.22 7.78
N ARG A 17 -2.61 -8.43 7.58
CA ARG A 17 -2.24 -9.34 8.68
C ARG A 17 -1.19 -8.70 9.57
N ASP A 18 -0.14 -8.14 8.97
CA ASP A 18 0.96 -7.50 9.69
C ASP A 18 0.48 -6.24 10.43
N ALA A 19 -0.45 -5.47 9.88
CA ALA A 19 -1.04 -4.32 10.57
C ALA A 19 -1.82 -4.76 11.81
N LYS A 20 -2.56 -5.85 11.70
CA LYS A 20 -3.29 -6.43 12.82
C LYS A 20 -2.35 -6.96 13.91
N GLU A 21 -1.37 -7.76 13.53
CA GLU A 21 -0.49 -8.47 14.47
C GLU A 21 0.61 -7.58 15.06
N GLN A 22 1.22 -6.73 14.22
CA GLN A 22 2.42 -5.98 14.59
C GLN A 22 2.13 -4.50 14.90
N ALA A 23 1.02 -3.94 14.40
CA ALA A 23 0.63 -2.55 14.64
C ALA A 23 -0.64 -2.41 15.51
N ASN A 24 -1.23 -3.54 15.94
CA ASN A 24 -2.50 -3.59 16.67
C ASN A 24 -3.60 -2.75 15.98
N TYR A 25 -3.66 -2.80 14.65
CA TYR A 25 -4.60 -2.06 13.83
C TYR A 25 -5.39 -2.99 12.92
N THR A 26 -6.70 -3.08 13.16
CA THR A 26 -7.60 -3.90 12.34
C THR A 26 -8.26 -3.04 11.25
N ALA A 27 -7.74 -3.11 10.03
CA ALA A 27 -8.23 -2.33 8.89
C ALA A 27 -9.45 -3.00 8.22
N THR A 28 -10.60 -3.02 8.90
CA THR A 28 -11.83 -3.69 8.41
C THR A 28 -12.32 -3.15 7.07
N ILE A 29 -12.26 -1.83 6.86
CA ILE A 29 -12.62 -1.19 5.58
C ILE A 29 -11.68 -1.63 4.47
N PHE A 30 -10.38 -1.74 4.76
CA PHE A 30 -9.40 -2.20 3.78
C PHE A 30 -9.65 -3.65 3.36
N LEU A 31 -9.87 -4.55 4.32
CA LEU A 31 -10.22 -5.95 4.02
C LEU A 31 -11.49 -6.03 3.15
N ARG A 32 -12.52 -5.27 3.51
CA ARG A 32 -13.76 -5.21 2.72
C ARG A 32 -13.52 -4.72 1.28
N MET A 33 -12.69 -3.70 1.08
CA MET A 33 -12.33 -3.24 -0.27
C MET A 33 -11.62 -4.33 -1.07
N LEU A 34 -10.72 -5.10 -0.44
CA LEU A 34 -10.05 -6.23 -1.11
C LEU A 34 -11.06 -7.29 -1.58
N ASP A 35 -12.07 -7.58 -0.76
CA ASP A 35 -13.09 -8.58 -1.08
C ASP A 35 -14.07 -8.08 -2.16
N GLU A 36 -14.48 -6.82 -2.12
CA GLU A 36 -15.48 -6.25 -3.03
C GLU A 36 -14.90 -5.85 -4.41
N ARG A 37 -13.69 -5.28 -4.42
CA ARG A 37 -13.09 -4.61 -5.59
C ARG A 37 -11.82 -5.30 -6.09
N GLY A 38 -11.24 -6.16 -5.25
CA GLY A 38 -9.95 -6.76 -5.50
C GLY A 38 -8.77 -5.83 -5.17
N PRO A 39 -7.55 -6.40 -5.15
CA PRO A 39 -6.33 -5.71 -4.70
C PRO A 39 -5.92 -4.57 -5.64
N MET A 40 -6.03 -4.76 -6.95
CA MET A 40 -5.60 -3.76 -7.94
C MET A 40 -6.47 -2.51 -7.90
N GLU A 41 -7.80 -2.69 -7.93
CA GLU A 41 -8.72 -1.54 -7.90
C GLU A 41 -8.64 -0.82 -6.55
N THR A 42 -8.51 -1.56 -5.44
CA THR A 42 -8.29 -0.98 -4.11
C THR A 42 -7.03 -0.13 -4.06
N ALA A 43 -5.93 -0.62 -4.65
CA ALA A 43 -4.68 0.12 -4.68
C ALA A 43 -4.78 1.41 -5.51
N LEU A 44 -5.35 1.32 -6.71
CA LEU A 44 -5.57 2.50 -7.56
C LEU A 44 -6.46 3.54 -6.87
N TYR A 45 -7.56 3.09 -6.25
CA TYR A 45 -8.48 3.96 -5.53
C TYR A 45 -7.78 4.70 -4.37
N LEU A 46 -7.04 3.98 -3.53
CA LEU A 46 -6.37 4.56 -2.37
C LEU A 46 -5.23 5.50 -2.77
N VAL A 47 -4.38 5.09 -3.70
CA VAL A 47 -3.19 5.86 -4.08
C VAL A 47 -3.55 7.12 -4.86
N ASN A 48 -4.58 7.08 -5.70
CA ASN A 48 -5.01 8.24 -6.50
C ASN A 48 -6.01 9.16 -5.78
N SER A 49 -6.47 8.78 -4.59
CA SER A 49 -7.26 9.69 -3.74
C SER A 49 -6.48 10.98 -3.43
N PRO A 50 -7.11 12.17 -3.47
CA PRO A 50 -6.44 13.42 -3.11
C PRO A 50 -6.03 13.46 -1.63
N THR A 51 -6.79 12.77 -0.77
CA THR A 51 -6.54 12.68 0.67
C THR A 51 -6.09 11.27 1.05
N PRO A 52 -5.16 11.14 2.02
CA PRO A 52 -4.85 9.84 2.62
C PRO A 52 -6.11 9.21 3.21
N SER A 53 -6.17 7.87 3.19
CA SER A 53 -7.24 7.15 3.87
C SER A 53 -7.03 7.17 5.39
N ASP A 54 -8.10 6.96 6.15
CA ASP A 54 -8.01 6.81 7.61
C ASP A 54 -7.06 5.68 8.00
N GLY A 55 -7.02 4.60 7.20
CA GLY A 55 -6.07 3.50 7.41
C GLY A 55 -4.62 3.90 7.20
N TYR A 56 -4.33 4.76 6.23
CA TYR A 56 -3.00 5.33 6.04
C TYR A 56 -2.59 6.17 7.25
N THR A 57 -3.47 7.08 7.70
CA THR A 57 -3.21 7.94 8.87
C THR A 57 -3.01 7.12 10.14
N ALA A 58 -3.85 6.11 10.37
CA ALA A 58 -3.72 5.23 11.53
C ALA A 58 -2.38 4.47 11.54
N LEU A 59 -1.91 4.01 10.38
CA LEU A 59 -0.61 3.35 10.25
C LEU A 59 0.55 4.34 10.41
N TRP A 60 0.40 5.58 9.95
CA TRP A 60 1.39 6.63 10.17
C TRP A 60 1.57 6.97 11.65
N GLU A 61 0.49 7.14 12.41
CA GLU A 61 0.53 7.38 13.86
C GLU A 61 1.26 6.26 14.62
N ARG A 62 1.18 5.04 14.08
CA ARG A 62 1.85 3.84 14.60
C ARG A 62 3.28 3.67 14.12
N LYS A 63 3.80 4.60 13.30
CA LYS A 63 5.11 4.51 12.63
C LYS A 63 5.25 3.25 11.75
N ARG A 64 4.12 2.78 11.19
CA ARG A 64 4.03 1.58 10.35
C ARG A 64 3.58 1.89 8.92
N LEU A 65 4.10 2.97 8.36
CA LEU A 65 3.87 3.31 6.95
C LEU A 65 4.37 2.22 5.99
N ASP A 66 5.29 1.35 6.43
CA ASP A 66 5.73 0.17 5.67
C ASP A 66 4.62 -0.85 5.40
N LEU A 67 3.50 -0.75 6.13
CA LEU A 67 2.30 -1.58 5.95
C LEU A 67 1.20 -0.90 5.13
N THR A 68 1.55 0.18 4.43
CA THR A 68 0.62 0.88 3.53
C THR A 68 0.74 0.36 2.10
N VAL A 69 -0.30 0.55 1.31
CA VAL A 69 -0.32 0.16 -0.11
C VAL A 69 0.76 0.89 -0.90
N GLU A 70 0.96 2.17 -0.60
CA GLU A 70 1.98 3.02 -1.19
C GLU A 70 3.38 2.43 -0.95
N ALA A 71 3.67 2.02 0.28
CA ALA A 71 4.96 1.43 0.60
C ALA A 71 5.15 0.08 -0.09
N VAL A 72 4.10 -0.78 -0.13
CA VAL A 72 4.15 -2.04 -0.88
C VAL A 72 4.49 -1.79 -2.35
N ILE A 73 3.86 -0.81 -2.99
CA ILE A 73 4.13 -0.51 -4.40
C ILE A 73 5.56 0.02 -4.55
N ILE A 74 5.94 1.05 -3.80
CA ILE A 74 7.21 1.75 -4.02
C ILE A 74 8.42 0.90 -3.62
N ASP A 75 8.38 0.21 -2.49
CA ASP A 75 9.51 -0.63 -2.04
C ASP A 75 9.67 -1.93 -2.85
N ASN A 76 8.72 -2.27 -3.72
CA ASN A 76 8.78 -3.48 -4.55
C ASN A 76 8.73 -3.12 -6.05
N PRO A 77 9.89 -2.81 -6.68
CA PRO A 77 9.96 -2.44 -8.10
C PRO A 77 9.31 -3.42 -9.07
N LYS A 78 9.27 -4.71 -8.70
CA LYS A 78 8.59 -5.75 -9.48
C LYS A 78 7.12 -5.43 -9.73
N PHE A 79 6.45 -4.71 -8.83
CA PHE A 79 5.05 -4.33 -8.99
C PHE A 79 4.85 -3.05 -9.81
N HIS A 80 5.90 -2.27 -10.07
CA HIS A 80 5.77 -0.97 -10.74
C HIS A 80 5.17 -1.09 -12.14
N CYS A 81 5.41 -2.20 -12.84
CA CYS A 81 4.81 -2.44 -14.16
C CYS A 81 3.30 -2.73 -14.13
N LEU A 82 2.70 -2.91 -12.96
CA LEU A 82 1.25 -3.06 -12.79
C LEU A 82 0.51 -1.71 -12.70
N PHE A 83 1.25 -0.61 -12.54
CA PHE A 83 0.71 0.73 -12.29
C PHE A 83 1.22 1.73 -13.33
N ASP A 84 0.43 2.76 -13.60
CA ASP A 84 0.89 3.88 -14.40
C ASP A 84 1.90 4.76 -13.63
N VAL A 85 2.63 5.57 -14.39
CA VAL A 85 3.66 6.46 -13.86
C VAL A 85 3.06 7.48 -12.88
N GLU A 86 1.81 7.89 -13.07
CA GLU A 86 1.13 8.88 -12.23
C GLU A 86 0.81 8.31 -10.84
N THR A 87 0.29 7.09 -10.78
CA THR A 87 0.02 6.33 -9.56
C THR A 87 1.31 6.13 -8.76
N LEU A 88 2.40 5.74 -9.43
CA LEU A 88 3.72 5.60 -8.78
C LEU A 88 4.22 6.95 -8.22
N LYS A 89 4.04 8.04 -8.96
CA LYS A 89 4.38 9.39 -8.49
C LYS A 89 3.52 9.79 -7.28
N ASN A 90 2.23 9.51 -7.29
CA ASN A 90 1.30 9.81 -6.21
C ASN A 90 1.68 9.05 -4.93
N ALA A 91 1.94 7.73 -5.03
CA ALA A 91 2.40 6.91 -3.91
C ALA A 91 3.72 7.45 -3.33
N ARG A 92 4.73 7.69 -4.18
CA ARG A 92 6.04 8.20 -3.74
C ARG A 92 5.92 9.59 -3.10
N ARG A 93 5.11 10.49 -3.68
CA ARG A 93 4.86 11.83 -3.14
C ARG A 93 4.23 11.75 -1.75
N ARG A 94 3.19 10.92 -1.59
CA ARG A 94 2.51 10.74 -0.30
C ARG A 94 3.46 10.21 0.76
N LEU A 95 4.25 9.18 0.45
CA LEU A 95 5.25 8.64 1.37
C LEU A 95 6.29 9.70 1.78
N LYS A 96 6.77 10.52 0.83
CA LYS A 96 7.70 11.63 1.11
C LYS A 96 7.08 12.69 2.02
N GLN A 97 5.80 13.06 1.82
CA GLN A 97 5.09 14.03 2.67
C GLN A 97 5.01 13.60 4.14
N TYR A 98 4.97 12.28 4.39
CA TYR A 98 4.91 11.73 5.74
C TYR A 98 6.29 11.23 6.26
N ASN A 99 7.38 11.69 5.64
CA ASN A 99 8.77 11.36 6.02
C ASN A 99 9.07 9.85 6.04
N TYR A 100 8.47 9.09 5.12
CA TYR A 100 8.76 7.66 4.99
C TYR A 100 10.21 7.41 4.56
N LYS A 101 10.83 6.37 5.14
CA LYS A 101 12.15 5.89 4.74
C LYS A 101 11.98 4.70 3.81
N PHE A 102 12.26 4.91 2.53
CA PHE A 102 12.20 3.87 1.50
C PHE A 102 13.19 2.74 1.80
N LYS A 103 12.76 1.49 1.62
CA LYS A 103 13.60 0.31 1.86
C LYS A 103 14.64 0.10 0.77
N GLN A 104 14.43 0.69 -0.41
CA GLN A 104 15.42 0.76 -1.47
C GLN A 104 15.93 2.20 -1.62
N PRO A 105 17.25 2.40 -1.75
CA PRO A 105 17.75 3.71 -2.16
C PRO A 105 17.14 4.05 -3.51
N ASP A 106 16.58 5.27 -3.64
CA ASP A 106 16.20 5.84 -4.94
C ASP A 106 17.43 5.64 -5.86
N ALA A 107 17.32 4.74 -6.84
CA ALA A 107 18.36 4.47 -7.83
C ALA A 107 18.63 5.71 -8.70
#